data_AF-A0A2S9G637-F1
#
_entry.id   AF-A0A2S9G637-F1
#
_cell.length_a   1.000
_cell.length_b   1.000
_cell.length_c   1.000
_cell.angle_alpha   90.00
_cell.angle_beta   90.00
_cell.angle_gamma   90.00
#
_symmetry.space_group_name_H-M   'P 1'
#
loop_
_entity.id
_entity.type
_entity.pdbx_description
1 polymer ?
#
loop_
_entity_poly.entity_id
_entity_poly.type
_entity_poly.pdbx_seq_one_letter_code
_entity_poly.pdbx_strand_id
1 'polypeptide(L)'
;GADHPVLVAGARLMSPSPIPRYDVLRLDQRPHPILLGAGRRARLTAIPPYTSVRPLAFDDIALDPEQAEQPCWRCGSSASYRVP
;
A
#
# COMPACT_ATOMS: atom_id res chain seq x y z
N GLY A 1 9.29 2.25 -3.82
CA GLY A 1 9.78 2.82 -2.55
C GLY A 1 8.68 2.75 -1.52
N ALA A 2 9.00 2.69 -0.23
CA ALA A 2 7.98 2.59 0.82
C ALA A 2 7.28 3.95 1.09
N ASP A 3 6.12 3.91 1.75
CA ASP A 3 5.32 5.09 2.18
C ASP A 3 4.78 5.94 1.01
N HIS A 4 4.37 5.31 -0.10
CA HIS A 4 3.80 6.01 -1.25
C HIS A 4 2.43 6.63 -0.91
N PRO A 5 2.20 7.94 -1.16
CA PRO A 5 0.97 8.62 -0.77
C PRO A 5 -0.26 8.13 -1.53
N VAL A 6 -1.40 8.08 -0.85
CA VAL A 6 -2.69 7.66 -1.41
C VAL A 6 -3.77 8.71 -1.21
N LEU A 7 -4.70 8.78 -2.16
CA LEU A 7 -5.98 9.48 -2.06
C LEU A 7 -7.04 8.49 -1.56
N VAL A 8 -7.62 8.79 -0.39
CA VAL A 8 -8.64 8.00 0.27
C VAL A 8 -10.00 8.65 0.06
N ALA A 9 -11.00 7.84 -0.31
CA ALA A 9 -12.38 8.25 -0.55
C ALA A 9 -12.50 9.47 -1.51
N GLY A 10 -11.57 9.60 -2.46
CA GLY A 10 -11.54 10.69 -3.43
C GLY A 10 -11.25 12.09 -2.86
N ALA A 11 -10.95 12.22 -1.56
CA ALA A 11 -10.89 13.54 -0.91
C ALA A 11 -9.74 13.74 0.08
N ARG A 12 -9.16 12.67 0.62
CA ARG A 12 -8.18 12.77 1.72
C ARG A 12 -6.84 12.19 1.33
N LEU A 13 -5.77 12.98 1.42
CA LEU A 13 -4.41 12.46 1.31
C LEU A 13 -4.02 11.73 2.59
N MET A 14 -3.38 10.58 2.41
CA MET A 14 -2.92 9.74 3.51
C MET A 14 -1.54 9.13 3.17
N SER A 15 -0.66 9.04 4.16
CA SER A 15 0.52 8.18 4.12
C SER A 15 0.15 6.82 4.71
N PRO A 16 0.28 5.71 3.97
CA PRO A 16 -0.19 4.38 4.37
C PRO A 16 0.76 3.63 5.31
N SER A 17 1.63 4.35 6.05
CA SER A 17 2.80 3.81 6.77
C SER A 17 3.90 3.31 5.82
N PRO A 18 5.11 2.96 6.30
CA PRO A 18 6.24 2.60 5.45
C PRO A 18 6.11 1.18 4.88
N ILE A 19 4.99 0.89 4.23
CA ILE A 19 4.73 -0.32 3.45
C ILE A 19 5.19 -0.15 2.00
N PRO A 20 5.59 -1.22 1.30
CA PRO A 20 6.00 -1.18 -0.10
C PRO A 20 4.82 -0.88 -1.04
N ARG A 21 5.09 -0.43 -2.28
CA ARG A 21 4.05 -0.18 -3.30
C ARG A 21 3.23 -1.42 -3.57
N TYR A 22 3.88 -2.59 -3.54
CA TYR A 22 3.23 -3.89 -3.59
C TYR A 22 2.04 -4.03 -2.63
N ASP A 23 2.16 -3.53 -1.39
CA ASP A 23 1.08 -3.55 -0.40
C ASP A 23 0.16 -2.34 -0.49
N VAL A 24 0.67 -1.17 -0.88
CA VAL A 24 -0.15 0.04 -1.11
C VAL A 24 -1.26 -0.22 -2.12
N LEU A 25 -0.94 -0.88 -3.24
CA LEU A 25 -1.90 -1.24 -4.29
C LEU A 25 -2.99 -2.22 -3.81
N ARG A 26 -2.76 -2.91 -2.69
CA ARG A 26 -3.70 -3.87 -2.10
C ARG A 26 -4.63 -3.24 -1.06
N LEU A 27 -4.50 -1.95 -0.76
CA LEU A 27 -5.37 -1.26 0.21
C LEU A 27 -6.76 -0.91 -0.35
N ASP A 28 -6.90 -0.82 -1.67
CA ASP A 28 -8.15 -0.44 -2.32
C ASP A 28 -9.26 -1.46 -2.07
N GLN A 29 -10.45 -0.97 -1.72
CA GLN A 29 -11.67 -1.77 -1.59
C GLN A 29 -11.55 -2.98 -0.64
N ARG A 30 -10.71 -2.91 0.39
CA ARG A 30 -10.50 -4.04 1.31
C ARG A 30 -11.74 -4.34 2.15
N PRO A 31 -12.11 -5.62 2.35
CA PRO A 31 -13.32 -5.97 3.11
C PRO A 31 -13.16 -5.82 4.62
N HIS A 32 -11.93 -5.70 5.11
CA HIS A 32 -11.61 -5.53 6.52
C HIS A 32 -11.17 -4.08 6.80
N PRO A 33 -11.47 -3.51 7.98
CA PRO A 33 -10.97 -2.19 8.34
C PRO A 33 -9.43 -2.21 8.45
N ILE A 34 -8.81 -1.06 8.17
CA ILE A 34 -7.36 -0.88 8.28
C ILE A 34 -7.10 0.24 9.29
N LEU A 35 -6.28 -0.03 10.30
CA LEU A 35 -5.92 0.92 11.35
C LEU A 35 -4.40 1.15 11.33
N LEU A 36 -4.00 2.41 11.21
CA LEU A 36 -2.60 2.83 11.17
C LEU A 36 -2.31 3.76 12.34
N GLY A 37 -1.43 3.32 13.24
CA GLY A 37 -1.00 4.08 14.43
C GLY A 37 0.37 4.72 14.23
N ALA A 38 0.49 6.00 14.56
CA ALA A 38 1.75 6.72 14.60
C ALA A 38 2.02 7.21 16.04
N GLY A 39 2.63 6.34 16.87
CA GLY A 39 2.81 6.59 18.31
C GLY A 39 3.52 7.91 18.63
N ARG A 40 4.67 8.17 18.00
CA ARG A 40 5.43 9.43 18.20
C ARG A 40 4.65 10.69 17.78
N ARG A 41 3.67 10.54 16.89
CA ARG A 41 2.80 11.64 16.43
C ARG A 41 1.46 11.68 17.17
N ALA A 42 1.22 10.80 18.14
CA ALA A 42 -0.06 10.62 18.84
C ALA A 42 -1.27 10.61 17.88
N ARG A 43 -1.16 9.91 16.75
CA ARG A 43 -2.18 9.89 15.70
C ARG A 43 -2.62 8.48 15.35
N LEU A 44 -3.93 8.27 15.25
CA LEU A 44 -4.55 7.07 14.69
C LEU A 44 -5.26 7.44 13.38
N THR A 45 -5.12 6.62 12.34
CA THR A 45 -5.82 6.77 11.06
C THR A 45 -6.55 5.46 10.76
N ALA A 46 -7.77 5.56 10.23
CA ALA A 46 -8.59 4.40 9.90
C ALA A 46 -9.09 4.49 8.46
N ILE A 47 -9.11 3.35 7.77
CA ILE A 47 -9.76 3.16 6.47
C ILE A 47 -10.91 2.17 6.69
N PRO A 48 -12.17 2.57 6.52
CA PRO A 48 -13.31 1.67 6.59
C PRO A 48 -13.26 0.57 5.51
N PRO A 49 -13.96 -0.56 5.69
CA PRO A 49 -14.15 -1.55 4.63
C PRO A 49 -14.67 -0.93 3.34
N TYR A 50 -14.25 -1.49 2.19
CA TYR A 50 -14.68 -1.10 0.85
C TYR A 50 -14.46 0.38 0.52
N THR A 51 -13.49 1.03 1.17
CA THR A 51 -13.12 2.41 0.86
C THR A 51 -12.21 2.47 -0.36
N SER A 52 -12.44 3.45 -1.24
CA SER A 52 -11.54 3.73 -2.37
C SER A 52 -10.21 4.26 -1.85
N VAL A 53 -9.11 3.61 -2.22
CA VAL A 53 -7.74 4.00 -1.89
C VAL A 53 -6.91 3.95 -3.16
N ARG A 54 -6.57 5.12 -3.70
CA ARG A 54 -5.82 5.24 -4.96
C ARG A 54 -4.44 5.81 -4.68
N PRO A 55 -3.34 5.14 -5.08
CA PRO A 55 -2.03 5.78 -5.03
C PRO A 55 -1.99 7.01 -5.92
N LEU A 56 -1.27 8.05 -5.48
CA LEU A 56 -1.02 9.20 -6.34
C LEU A 56 -0.09 8.78 -7.47
N ALA A 57 -0.53 9.01 -8.70
CA ALA A 57 0.20 8.73 -9.92
C ALA A 57 -0.16 9.79 -10.96
N PHE A 58 0.70 9.99 -11.95
CA PHE A 58 0.34 10.78 -13.13
C PHE A 58 -0.37 9.89 -14.13
N ASP A 59 -1.15 10.49 -15.03
CA ASP A 59 -1.89 9.73 -16.05
C ASP A 59 -0.96 8.96 -17.00
N ASP A 60 0.27 9.43 -17.17
CA ASP A 60 1.32 8.83 -18.00
C ASP A 60 2.34 7.99 -17.23
N ILE A 61 2.29 8.00 -15.89
CA ILE A 61 3.24 7.26 -15.04
C ILE A 61 2.47 6.51 -13.95
N ALA A 62 2.17 5.24 -14.24
CA ALA A 62 1.51 4.35 -13.29
C ALA A 62 2.41 3.98 -12.11
N LEU A 63 1.79 3.59 -10.99
CA LEU A 63 2.49 3.05 -9.84
C LEU A 63 2.63 1.53 -9.98
N ASP A 64 3.82 1.07 -10.38
CA ASP A 64 4.10 -0.37 -10.44
C ASP A 64 4.50 -0.95 -9.07
N PRO A 65 4.07 -2.19 -8.75
CA PRO A 65 4.57 -2.90 -7.57
C PRO A 65 6.05 -3.26 -7.74
N GLU A 66 6.76 -3.40 -6.62
CA GLU A 66 8.07 -4.05 -6.62
C GLU A 66 7.96 -5.52 -7.09
N GLN A 67 8.94 -5.96 -7.89
CA GLN A 67 9.03 -7.34 -8.38
C GLN A 67 10.35 -7.97 -7.91
N ALA A 68 10.30 -9.23 -7.50
CA ALA A 68 11.49 -9.99 -7.15
C ALA A 68 12.11 -10.60 -8.42
N GLU A 69 13.44 -10.55 -8.55
CA GLU A 69 14.14 -11.11 -9.71
C GLU A 69 14.04 -12.65 -9.80
N GLN A 70 13.86 -13.31 -8.66
CA GLN A 70 13.83 -14.77 -8.56
C GLN A 70 12.68 -15.24 -7.66
N PRO A 71 12.09 -16.43 -7.94
CA PRO A 71 11.08 -17.02 -7.08
C PRO A 71 11.64 -17.34 -5.69
N CYS A 72 10.75 -17.46 -4.70
CA CYS A 72 11.13 -17.86 -3.35
C CYS A 72 11.86 -19.22 -3.36
N TRP A 73 13.08 -19.28 -2.81
CA TRP A 73 13.89 -20.49 -2.80
C TRP A 73 13.26 -21.66 -2.04
N ARG A 74 12.34 -21.37 -1.11
CA ARG A 74 11.70 -22.37 -0.24
C ARG A 74 10.37 -22.92 -0.79
N CYS A 75 9.56 -22.07 -1.42
CA CYS A 75 8.22 -22.45 -1.88
C CYS A 75 7.95 -22.18 -3.37
N GLY A 76 8.90 -21.60 -4.10
CA GLY A 76 8.76 -21.28 -5.52
C GLY A 76 7.86 -20.08 -5.85
N SER A 77 7.30 -19.37 -4.84
CA SER A 77 6.42 -18.23 -5.10
C SER A 77 7.12 -17.12 -5.88
N SER A 78 6.54 -16.75 -7.03
CA SER A 78 6.92 -15.60 -7.85
C SER A 78 6.04 -14.36 -7.63
N ALA A 79 5.00 -14.49 -6.79
CA ALA A 79 4.00 -13.44 -6.58
C ALA A 79 4.09 -12.78 -5.20
N SER A 80 4.99 -13.22 -4.34
CA SER A 80 5.17 -12.66 -2.99
C SER A 80 6.18 -11.52 -3.00
N TYR A 81 5.92 -10.47 -2.22
CA TYR A 81 6.90 -9.41 -1.97
C TYR A 81 8.18 -10.00 -1.34
N ARG A 82 9.33 -9.58 -1.86
CA ARG A 82 10.64 -9.89 -1.31
C ARG A 82 11.51 -8.65 -1.41
N VAL A 83 12.26 -8.39 -0.34
CA VAL A 83 13.40 -7.45 -0.42
C VAL A 83 14.50 -8.17 -1.21
N PRO A 84 15.21 -7.46 -2.11
CA PRO A 84 16.42 -7.97 -2.74
C PRO A 84 17.39 -8.59 -1.72
#